data_AF-A0A7X8HU56-F1
#
_entry.id   AF-A0A7X8HU56-F1
#
_cell.length_a   1.000
_cell.length_b   1.000
_cell.length_c   1.000
_cell.angle_alpha   90.00
_cell.angle_beta   90.00
_cell.angle_gamma   90.00
#
_symmetry.space_group_name_H-M   'P 1'
#
loop_
_entity.id
_entity.type
_entity.pdbx_description
1 polymer ?
#
loop_
_entity_poly.entity_id
_entity_poly.type
_entity_poly.pdbx_seq_one_letter_code
_entity_poly.pdbx_strand_id
1 'polypeptide(L)'
;MFLLLLLIIAMFISPYILIPVFAFFALLVLLLPFQFTVNSLFHIFTIPGQIYKIAANKVLRMNHALEHATVNILERKYGYKNLAGYAENNGFFIIGTTNIFHVEQAAREGLA
;
A
#
# COMPACT_ATOMS: atom_id res chain seq x y z
N MET A 1 17.37 26.41 13.91
CA MET A 1 18.75 26.93 13.73
C MET A 1 19.54 26.90 15.04
N PHE A 2 19.03 27.47 16.14
CA PHE A 2 19.71 27.47 17.45
C PHE A 2 19.98 26.07 18.05
N LEU A 3 19.00 25.15 18.00
CA LEU A 3 19.17 23.76 18.46
C LEU A 3 20.27 23.02 17.69
N LEU A 4 20.35 23.24 16.38
CA LEU A 4 21.36 22.66 15.50
C LEU A 4 22.76 23.16 15.88
N LEU A 5 22.91 24.47 16.13
CA LEU A 5 24.17 25.07 16.56
C LEU A 5 24.63 24.52 17.92
N LEU A 6 23.71 24.39 18.88
CA LEU A 6 23.98 23.78 20.19
C LEU A 6 24.45 22.33 20.06
N LEU A 7 23.82 21.56 19.17
CA LEU A 7 24.17 20.17 18.92
C LEU A 7 25.57 20.05 18.29
N ILE A 8 25.90 20.93 17.34
CA ILE A 8 27.24 20.99 16.73
C ILE A 8 28.31 21.33 17.77
N ILE A 9 28.08 22.33 18.62
CA ILE A 9 29.03 22.69 19.70
C ILE A 9 29.20 21.54 20.69
N ALA A 10 28.10 20.88 21.09
CA ALA A 10 28.14 19.73 21.97
C ALA A 10 28.93 18.54 21.37
N MET A 11 28.86 18.33 20.05
CA MET A 11 29.65 17.32 19.33
C MET A 11 31.16 17.55 19.42
N PHE A 12 31.60 18.82 19.41
CA PHE A 12 33.01 19.18 19.60
C PHE A 12 33.48 19.02 21.05
N ILE A 13 32.58 19.19 22.02
CA ILE A 13 32.89 19.07 23.46
C ILE A 13 32.99 17.59 23.87
N SER A 14 32.10 16.73 23.37
CA SER A 14 32.17 15.29 23.62
C SER A 14 31.36 14.52 22.57
N PRO A 15 32.00 13.68 21.74
CA PRO A 15 31.29 12.90 20.71
C PRO A 15 30.29 11.90 21.31
N TYR A 16 30.43 11.54 22.59
CA TYR A 16 29.54 10.60 23.28
C TYR A 16 28.11 11.13 23.47
N ILE A 17 27.88 12.44 23.38
CA ILE A 17 26.54 13.05 23.48
C ILE A 17 25.62 12.62 22.32
N LEU A 18 26.20 12.18 21.20
CA LEU A 18 25.43 11.67 20.05
C LEU A 18 24.85 10.28 20.29
N ILE A 19 25.43 9.49 21.20
CA ILE A 19 25.01 8.12 21.47
C ILE A 19 23.52 8.04 21.84
N PRO A 20 23.01 8.80 22.84
CA PRO A 20 21.58 8.77 23.18
C PRO A 20 20.69 9.26 22.03
N VAL A 21 21.15 10.21 21.22
CA VAL A 21 20.40 10.71 20.05
C VAL A 21 20.24 9.60 19.00
N PHE A 22 21.34 8.95 18.61
CA PHE A 22 21.29 7.83 17.67
C PHE A 22 20.55 6.62 18.24
N ALA A 23 20.72 6.31 19.53
CA ALA A 23 19.98 5.24 20.19
C ALA A 23 18.47 5.49 20.17
N PHE A 24 18.04 6.74 20.40
CA PHE A 24 16.63 7.14 20.29
C PHE A 24 16.09 6.92 18.87
N PHE A 25 16.79 7.38 17.84
CA PHE A 25 16.34 7.15 16.46
C PHE A 25 16.39 5.67 16.06
N ALA A 26 17.40 4.92 16.51
CA ALA A 26 17.47 3.48 16.28
C ALA A 26 16.29 2.74 16.93
N LEU A 27 15.89 3.15 18.14
CA LEU A 27 14.69 2.64 18.81
C LEU A 27 13.43 2.97 17.99
N LEU A 28 13.28 4.18 17.47
CA LEU A 28 12.13 4.52 16.63
C LEU A 28 12.08 3.68 15.34
N VAL A 29 13.22 3.47 14.68
CA VAL A 29 13.30 2.59 13.50
C VAL A 29 12.94 1.15 13.87
N LEU A 30 13.41 0.67 15.03
CA LEU A 30 13.07 -0.66 15.56
C LEU A 30 11.56 -0.81 15.82
N LEU A 31 10.86 0.28 16.13
CA LEU A 31 9.41 0.28 16.37
C LEU A 31 8.58 0.33 15.09
N LEU A 32 9.15 0.68 13.93
CA LEU A 32 8.40 0.75 12.66
C LEU A 32 7.70 -0.59 12.31
N PRO A 33 8.34 -1.77 12.41
CA PRO A 33 7.69 -3.05 12.16
C PRO A 33 6.48 -3.31 13.06
N PHE A 34 6.49 -2.83 14.31
CA PHE A 34 5.42 -3.07 15.27
C PHE A 34 4.10 -2.43 14.86
N GLN A 35 4.14 -1.29 14.16
CA GLN A 35 2.94 -0.69 13.59
C GLN A 35 2.27 -1.62 12.58
N PHE A 36 3.06 -2.30 11.74
CA PHE A 36 2.54 -3.28 10.80
C PHE A 36 1.95 -4.49 11.53
N THR A 37 2.60 -4.95 12.62
CA THR A 37 2.08 -6.04 13.47
C THR A 37 0.74 -5.67 14.08
N VAL A 38 0.63 -4.50 14.70
CA VAL A 38 -0.61 -4.03 15.33
C VAL A 38 -1.72 -3.91 14.28
N ASN A 39 -1.45 -3.29 13.13
CA ASN A 39 -2.43 -3.19 12.04
C ASN A 39 -2.87 -4.58 11.54
N SER A 40 -1.94 -5.53 11.44
CA SER A 40 -2.23 -6.90 11.00
C SER A 40 -3.13 -7.64 12.00
N LEU A 41 -2.94 -7.40 13.31
CA LEU A 41 -3.82 -7.95 14.35
C LEU A 41 -5.26 -7.44 14.20
N PHE A 42 -5.45 -6.15 13.92
CA PHE A 42 -6.79 -5.62 13.64
C PHE A 42 -7.39 -6.22 12.36
N HIS A 43 -6.57 -6.39 11.32
CA HIS A 43 -6.99 -6.96 10.04
C HIS A 43 -7.53 -8.39 10.13
N ILE A 44 -7.07 -9.20 11.10
CA ILE A 44 -7.62 -10.54 11.36
C ILE A 44 -9.13 -10.48 11.60
N PHE A 45 -9.62 -9.42 12.24
CA PHE A 45 -11.04 -9.27 12.55
C PHE A 45 -11.80 -8.45 11.50
N THR A 46 -11.15 -7.47 10.86
CA THR A 46 -11.84 -6.57 9.91
C THR A 46 -11.93 -7.12 8.49
N ILE A 47 -10.87 -7.78 7.99
CA ILE A 47 -10.83 -8.30 6.61
C ILE A 47 -11.91 -9.34 6.33
N PRO A 48 -12.21 -10.32 7.22
CA PRO A 48 -13.30 -11.27 6.96
C PRO A 48 -14.65 -10.59 6.73
N GLY A 49 -14.95 -9.52 7.46
CA GLY A 49 -16.15 -8.72 7.27
C GLY A 49 -16.18 -8.01 5.91
N GLN A 50 -15.03 -7.53 5.43
CA GLN A 50 -14.91 -6.94 4.09
C GLN A 50 -15.10 -7.99 2.99
N ILE A 51 -14.47 -9.16 3.12
CA ILE A 51 -14.63 -10.28 2.18
C ILE A 51 -16.09 -10.71 2.10
N TYR A 52 -16.77 -10.83 3.25
CA TYR A 52 -18.18 -11.20 3.27
C TYR A 52 -19.06 -10.17 2.55
N LYS A 53 -18.81 -8.87 2.73
CA LYS A 53 -19.55 -7.81 2.02
C LYS A 53 -19.41 -7.93 0.49
N ILE A 54 -18.20 -8.20 0.00
CA ILE A 54 -17.95 -8.45 -1.43
C ILE A 54 -18.68 -9.71 -1.88
N ALA A 55 -18.56 -10.80 -1.12
CA ALA A 55 -19.17 -12.08 -1.48
C ALA A 55 -20.70 -12.03 -1.49
N ALA A 56 -21.34 -11.31 -0.57
CA ALA A 56 -22.79 -11.20 -0.46
C ALA A 56 -23.40 -10.31 -1.56
N ASN A 57 -22.65 -9.34 -2.08
CA ASN A 57 -23.13 -8.44 -3.13
C ASN A 57 -22.74 -8.95 -4.52
N LYS A 58 -23.72 -9.45 -5.28
CA LYS A 58 -23.50 -10.02 -6.62
C LYS A 58 -22.81 -9.03 -7.57
N VAL A 59 -23.24 -7.76 -7.59
CA VAL A 59 -22.70 -6.74 -8.51
C VAL A 59 -21.25 -6.43 -8.16
N LEU A 60 -20.98 -6.16 -6.89
CA LEU A 60 -19.63 -5.90 -6.39
C LEU A 60 -18.68 -7.10 -6.65
N ARG A 61 -19.16 -8.32 -6.43
CA ARG A 61 -18.41 -9.55 -6.71
C ARG A 61 -18.04 -9.69 -8.18
N MET A 62 -18.98 -9.39 -9.09
CA MET A 62 -18.72 -9.43 -10.53
C MET A 62 -17.71 -8.35 -10.96
N ASN A 63 -17.86 -7.13 -10.45
CA ASN A 63 -16.94 -6.04 -10.75
C ASN A 63 -15.53 -6.33 -10.22
N HIS A 64 -15.41 -6.93 -9.03
CA HIS A 64 -14.12 -7.35 -8.48
C HIS A 64 -13.47 -8.49 -9.27
N ALA A 65 -14.26 -9.46 -9.73
CA ALA A 65 -13.74 -10.52 -10.60
C ALA A 65 -13.21 -9.95 -11.93
N LEU A 66 -13.93 -9.00 -12.52
CA LEU A 66 -13.51 -8.33 -13.74
C LEU A 66 -12.27 -7.45 -13.54
N GLU A 67 -12.16 -6.77 -12.39
CA GLU A 67 -10.98 -6.01 -11.99
C GLU A 67 -9.73 -6.90 -11.99
N HIS A 68 -9.79 -8.06 -11.31
CA HIS A 68 -8.68 -9.03 -11.32
C HIS A 68 -8.36 -9.58 -12.71
N ALA A 69 -9.38 -9.89 -13.52
CA ALA A 69 -9.19 -10.33 -14.90
C ALA A 69 -8.45 -9.26 -15.72
N THR A 70 -8.85 -8.00 -15.57
CA THR A 70 -8.23 -6.84 -16.22
C THR A 70 -6.78 -6.68 -15.80
N VAL A 71 -6.47 -6.73 -14.50
CA VAL A 71 -5.10 -6.68 -13.97
C VAL A 71 -4.25 -7.79 -14.57
N ASN A 72 -4.73 -9.03 -14.55
CA ASN A 72 -3.98 -10.17 -15.09
C ASN A 72 -3.67 -10.03 -16.59
N ILE A 73 -4.58 -9.46 -17.39
CA ILE A 73 -4.32 -9.17 -18.81
C ILE A 73 -3.32 -8.02 -18.95
N LEU A 74 -3.46 -6.96 -18.14
CA LEU A 74 -2.52 -5.84 -18.11
C LEU A 74 -1.09 -6.29 -17.82
N GLU A 75 -0.91 -7.17 -16.85
CA GLU A 75 0.39 -7.73 -16.48
C GLU A 75 0.95 -8.63 -17.59
N ARG A 76 0.13 -9.55 -18.14
CA ARG A 76 0.61 -10.54 -19.13
C ARG A 76 0.89 -9.94 -20.50
N LYS A 77 0.03 -9.04 -20.98
CA LYS A 77 0.03 -8.56 -22.37
C LYS A 77 0.80 -7.26 -22.54
N TYR A 78 0.76 -6.39 -21.53
CA TYR A 78 1.35 -5.06 -21.59
C TYR A 78 2.53 -4.88 -20.61
N GLY A 79 2.81 -5.89 -19.78
CA GLY A 79 3.99 -5.89 -18.90
C GLY A 79 3.88 -4.93 -17.71
N TYR A 80 2.68 -4.46 -17.38
CA TYR A 80 2.47 -3.66 -16.16
C TYR A 80 2.83 -4.47 -14.91
N LYS A 81 3.25 -3.78 -13.85
CA LYS A 81 3.62 -4.36 -12.55
C LYS A 81 3.15 -3.45 -11.43
N ASN A 82 2.98 -4.01 -10.24
CA ASN A 82 2.56 -3.27 -9.04
C ASN A 82 1.25 -2.49 -9.26
N LEU A 83 0.30 -3.10 -9.98
CA LEU A 83 -1.03 -2.55 -10.15
C LEU A 83 -1.83 -2.73 -8.86
N ALA A 84 -2.66 -1.73 -8.55
CA ALA A 84 -3.65 -1.83 -7.50
C ALA A 84 -5.04 -1.65 -8.11
N GLY A 85 -6.00 -2.45 -7.66
CA GLY A 85 -7.38 -2.36 -8.11
C GLY A 85 -8.36 -2.14 -6.97
N TYR A 86 -9.50 -1.52 -7.29
CA TYR A 86 -10.58 -1.28 -6.35
C TYR A 86 -11.93 -1.40 -7.05
N ALA A 87 -12.78 -2.31 -6.58
CA ALA A 87 -14.11 -2.53 -7.16
C ALA A 87 -15.21 -1.82 -6.37
N GLU A 88 -16.17 -1.26 -7.10
CA GLU A 88 -17.38 -0.63 -6.58
C GLU A 88 -18.64 -1.23 -7.22
N ASN A 89 -19.83 -0.77 -6.84
CA ASN A 89 -21.08 -1.24 -7.45
C ASN A 89 -21.28 -0.78 -8.90
N ASN A 90 -20.65 0.33 -9.30
CA ASN A 90 -20.76 0.94 -10.63
C ASN A 90 -19.58 0.63 -11.57
N GLY A 91 -18.62 -0.18 -11.13
CA GLY A 91 -17.45 -0.54 -11.92
C GLY A 91 -16.24 -0.85 -11.03
N PHE A 92 -15.05 -0.53 -11.53
CA PHE A 92 -13.79 -0.69 -10.81
C PHE A 92 -12.75 0.32 -11.29
N PHE A 93 -11.69 0.47 -10.51
CA PHE A 93 -10.54 1.34 -10.78
C PHE A 93 -9.27 0.51 -10.85
N ILE A 94 -8.35 0.92 -11.70
CA ILE A 94 -6.97 0.42 -11.78
C ILE A 94 -6.02 1.60 -11.55
N ILE A 95 -5.06 1.41 -10.65
CA ILE A 95 -4.04 2.37 -10.27
C ILE A 95 -2.68 1.79 -10.67
N GLY A 96 -1.78 2.65 -11.20
CA GLY A 96 -0.43 2.25 -11.61
C GLY A 96 -0.27 1.95 -13.11
N THR A 97 -1.29 2.27 -13.92
CA THR A 97 -1.22 2.22 -15.39
C THR A 97 -1.04 3.61 -15.99
N THR A 98 -0.37 3.69 -17.13
CA THR A 98 -0.09 4.93 -17.87
C THR A 98 -0.96 5.11 -19.11
N ASN A 99 -1.71 4.07 -19.52
CA ASN A 99 -2.51 4.10 -20.75
C ASN A 99 -3.92 3.57 -20.50
N ILE A 100 -4.91 4.47 -20.62
CA ILE A 100 -6.32 4.14 -20.42
C ILE A 100 -6.89 3.18 -21.47
N PHE A 101 -6.37 3.20 -22.70
CA PHE A 101 -6.80 2.29 -23.76
C PHE A 101 -6.40 0.85 -23.46
N HIS A 102 -5.24 0.63 -22.84
CA HIS A 102 -4.85 -0.70 -22.39
C HIS A 102 -5.79 -1.23 -21.32
N VAL A 103 -6.24 -0.37 -20.39
CA VAL A 103 -7.20 -0.74 -19.34
C VAL A 103 -8.54 -1.13 -19.95
N GLU A 104 -9.05 -0.31 -20.87
CA GLU A 104 -10.33 -0.56 -21.54
C GLU A 104 -10.30 -1.86 -22.35
N GLN A 105 -9.24 -2.08 -23.12
CA GLN A 105 -9.07 -3.28 -23.90
C GLN A 105 -8.91 -4.54 -23.02
N ALA A 106 -8.13 -4.44 -21.94
CA ALA A 106 -7.98 -5.53 -20.98
C ALA A 106 -9.30 -5.85 -20.26
N ALA A 107 -10.12 -4.84 -19.94
CA ALA A 107 -11.42 -5.03 -19.34
C ALA A 107 -12.41 -5.71 -20.30
N ARG A 108 -12.39 -5.33 -21.59
CA ARG A 108 -13.20 -6.02 -22.62
C ARG A 108 -12.77 -7.47 -22.80
N GLU A 109 -11.48 -7.73 -22.82
CA GLU A 109 -10.92 -9.08 -22.94
C GLU A 109 -11.24 -9.93 -21.69
N GLY A 110 -11.25 -9.33 -20.49
CA GLY A 110 -11.64 -9.99 -19.24
C GLY A 110 -13.15 -10.24 -19.07
N LEU A 111 -13.99 -9.63 -19.91
CA LEU A 111 -15.44 -9.87 -19.96
C LEU A 111 -15.84 -11.06 -20.85
N ALA A 112 -14.97 -11.47 -21.78
CA ALA A 112 -15.22 -12.53 -22.76
C ALA A 112 -15.02 -13.92 -22.17
#